data_AF-A0A6N2LAH9-F1
#
_entry.id   AF-A0A6N2LAH9-F1
#
_cell.length_a   1.000
_cell.length_b   1.000
_cell.length_c   1.000
_cell.angle_alpha   90.00
_cell.angle_beta   90.00
_cell.angle_gamma   90.00
#
_symmetry.space_group_name_H-M   'P 1'
#
loop_
_entity.id
_entity.type
_entity.pdbx_description
1 polymer ?
#
loop_
_entity_poly.entity_id
_entity_poly.type
_entity_poly.pdbx_seq_one_letter_code
_entity_poly.pdbx_strand_id
1 'polypeptide(L)'
;MAEFGSSSSSQFIFPSPTQLVSIKLDETNYLAWTAQFKPILKSHNLLGFIDGTNVCPAMFTDETAATNKFVNPAYITWQNRDQLLLSWIISSISPTLVASLYGLDTSLLAWQSLADRFASQSKSRISHLKRQLQNLQQGSLSCASYLTEAKFLADQLSAVGKPVDDDDLISFVIGGLNNTFTQSELLNHEIILNRHAPVNPAPETSSFALFTNRQKFQPTR
;
A
#
# COMPACT_ATOMS: atom_id res chain seq x y z
N MET A 1 -63.81 -6.63 -1.62
CA MET A 1 -62.69 -7.25 -2.35
C MET A 1 -61.58 -6.21 -2.35
N ALA A 2 -60.58 -6.36 -1.50
CA ALA A 2 -59.49 -5.39 -1.35
C ALA A 2 -58.25 -5.95 -2.05
N GLU A 3 -57.71 -5.16 -2.99
CA GLU A 3 -56.51 -5.49 -3.76
C GLU A 3 -55.27 -5.33 -2.87
N PHE A 4 -54.48 -6.39 -2.74
CA PHE A 4 -53.16 -6.33 -2.11
C PHE A 4 -52.16 -5.83 -3.16
N GLY A 5 -51.72 -4.58 -3.01
CA GLY A 5 -50.60 -4.02 -3.76
C GLY A 5 -49.32 -4.79 -3.45
N SER A 6 -48.74 -5.41 -4.48
CA SER A 6 -47.44 -6.08 -4.41
C SER A 6 -46.35 -5.03 -4.29
N SER A 7 -45.72 -4.95 -3.11
CA SER A 7 -44.51 -4.14 -2.90
C SER A 7 -43.34 -4.80 -3.61
N SER A 8 -42.84 -4.18 -4.67
CA SER A 8 -41.64 -4.63 -5.38
C SER A 8 -40.42 -4.47 -4.47
N SER A 9 -39.95 -5.58 -3.91
CA SER A 9 -38.63 -5.66 -3.30
C SER A 9 -37.59 -5.46 -4.41
N SER A 10 -36.98 -4.28 -4.43
CA SER A 10 -35.87 -3.97 -5.33
C SER A 10 -34.73 -4.93 -5.01
N GLN A 11 -34.56 -5.95 -5.85
CA GLN A 11 -33.43 -6.85 -5.78
C GLN A 11 -32.17 -6.03 -6.07
N PHE A 12 -31.32 -5.86 -5.06
CA PHE A 12 -30.01 -5.27 -5.24
C PHE A 12 -29.16 -6.21 -6.10
N ILE A 13 -29.17 -6.00 -7.41
CA ILE A 13 -28.24 -6.65 -8.34
C ILE A 13 -26.89 -5.96 -8.13
N PHE A 14 -26.02 -6.56 -7.31
CA PHE A 14 -24.66 -6.08 -7.17
C PHE A 14 -23.84 -6.57 -8.37
N PRO A 15 -23.24 -5.66 -9.17
CA PRO A 15 -22.38 -6.05 -10.27
C PRO A 15 -21.15 -6.80 -9.75
N SER A 16 -20.67 -7.77 -10.53
CA SER A 16 -19.47 -8.53 -10.19
C SER A 16 -18.24 -7.61 -10.20
N PRO A 17 -17.48 -7.50 -9.09
CA PRO A 17 -16.32 -6.62 -8.97
C PRO A 17 -15.17 -7.02 -9.89
N THR A 18 -15.17 -8.27 -10.39
CA THR A 18 -14.20 -8.76 -11.39
C THR A 18 -14.25 -8.00 -12.72
N GLN A 19 -15.31 -7.24 -12.99
CA GLN A 19 -15.39 -6.36 -14.17
C GLN A 19 -14.84 -4.95 -13.90
N LEU A 20 -14.66 -4.56 -12.63
CA LEU A 20 -14.29 -3.19 -12.24
C LEU A 20 -12.83 -3.06 -11.80
N VAL A 21 -12.25 -4.15 -11.30
CA VAL A 21 -10.84 -4.19 -10.88
C VAL A 21 -10.04 -4.93 -11.94
N SER A 22 -9.31 -4.19 -12.78
CA SER A 22 -8.53 -4.78 -13.87
C SER A 22 -7.29 -5.54 -13.39
N ILE A 23 -6.84 -5.29 -12.15
CA ILE A 23 -5.59 -5.82 -11.60
C ILE A 23 -5.88 -6.64 -10.36
N LYS A 24 -5.55 -7.93 -10.38
CA LYS A 24 -5.60 -8.74 -9.15
C LYS A 24 -4.43 -8.38 -8.23
N LEU A 25 -4.70 -8.19 -6.94
CA LEU A 25 -3.66 -7.96 -5.94
C LEU A 25 -2.67 -9.12 -5.93
N ASP A 26 -1.38 -8.81 -5.99
CA ASP A 26 -0.28 -9.73 -5.80
C ASP A 26 0.74 -9.14 -4.80
N GLU A 27 1.86 -9.82 -4.59
CA GLU A 27 2.91 -9.41 -3.63
C GLU A 27 3.59 -8.07 -3.97
N THR A 28 3.36 -7.50 -5.16
CA THR A 28 4.10 -6.35 -5.69
C THR A 28 3.25 -5.12 -5.98
N ASN A 29 1.94 -5.28 -6.14
CA ASN A 29 1.07 -4.26 -6.72
C ASN A 29 0.07 -3.64 -5.72
N TYR A 30 0.26 -3.82 -4.41
CA TYR A 30 -0.66 -3.36 -3.36
C TYR A 30 -1.10 -1.90 -3.48
N LEU A 31 -0.18 -0.99 -3.80
CA LEU A 31 -0.50 0.43 -3.97
C LEU A 31 -1.41 0.68 -5.18
N ALA A 32 -1.14 0.04 -6.30
CA ALA A 32 -1.94 0.16 -7.52
C ALA A 32 -3.33 -0.46 -7.33
N TRP A 33 -3.39 -1.65 -6.72
CA TRP A 33 -4.66 -2.31 -6.38
C TRP A 33 -5.50 -1.42 -5.46
N THR A 34 -4.90 -0.90 -4.37
CA THR A 34 -5.60 -0.02 -3.42
C THR A 34 -6.11 1.27 -4.09
N ALA A 35 -5.35 1.83 -5.02
CA ALA A 35 -5.73 3.02 -5.77
C ALA A 35 -6.94 2.80 -6.69
N GLN A 36 -7.13 1.60 -7.23
CA GLN A 36 -8.31 1.23 -8.02
C GLN A 36 -9.49 0.79 -7.15
N PHE A 37 -9.22 0.05 -6.08
CA PHE A 37 -10.26 -0.55 -5.24
C PHE A 37 -11.00 0.49 -4.39
N LYS A 38 -10.29 1.44 -3.76
CA LYS A 38 -10.90 2.44 -2.86
C LYS A 38 -11.96 3.32 -3.55
N PRO A 39 -11.76 3.85 -4.77
CA PRO A 39 -12.80 4.59 -5.50
C PRO A 39 -14.09 3.79 -5.70
N ILE A 40 -13.98 2.50 -6.02
CA ILE A 40 -15.14 1.60 -6.18
C ILE A 40 -15.87 1.48 -4.83
N LEU A 41 -15.16 1.30 -3.72
CA LEU A 41 -15.81 1.26 -2.40
C LEU A 41 -16.51 2.57 -2.05
N LYS A 42 -15.93 3.70 -2.44
CA LYS A 42 -16.56 5.02 -2.24
C LYS A 42 -17.84 5.17 -3.05
N SER A 43 -17.85 4.79 -4.34
CA SER A 43 -19.04 4.91 -5.18
C SER A 43 -20.21 4.03 -4.70
N HIS A 44 -19.91 2.93 -4.01
CA HIS A 44 -20.92 2.01 -3.45
C HIS A 44 -21.25 2.25 -1.95
N ASN A 45 -20.70 3.31 -1.33
CA ASN A 45 -20.84 3.59 0.10
C ASN A 45 -20.40 2.41 1.00
N LEU A 46 -19.34 1.71 0.60
CA LEU A 46 -18.77 0.55 1.31
C LEU A 46 -17.47 0.90 2.05
N LEU A 47 -16.91 2.08 1.85
CA LEU A 47 -15.65 2.49 2.50
C LEU A 47 -15.71 2.38 4.03
N GLY A 48 -16.89 2.65 4.61
CA GLY A 48 -17.12 2.60 6.05
C GLY A 48 -16.88 1.23 6.70
N PHE A 49 -16.98 0.16 5.91
CA PHE A 49 -16.75 -1.21 6.39
C PHE A 49 -15.26 -1.52 6.57
N ILE A 50 -14.37 -0.89 5.78
CA ILE A 50 -12.93 -1.14 5.84
C ILE A 50 -12.15 -0.13 6.68
N ASP A 51 -12.72 1.04 6.97
CA ASP A 51 -12.15 2.03 7.89
C ASP A 51 -12.72 1.90 9.32
N GLY A 52 -13.74 1.07 9.52
CA GLY A 52 -14.37 0.81 10.82
C GLY A 52 -15.39 1.88 11.25
N THR A 53 -15.68 2.87 10.41
CA THR A 53 -16.71 3.89 10.71
C THR A 53 -18.13 3.32 10.67
N ASN A 54 -18.35 2.22 9.94
CA ASN A 54 -19.63 1.52 9.89
C ASN A 54 -19.65 0.33 10.87
N VAL A 55 -19.99 0.61 12.12
CA VAL A 55 -19.99 -0.36 13.21
C VAL A 55 -21.11 -1.39 13.04
N CYS A 56 -20.79 -2.67 13.31
CA CYS A 56 -21.75 -3.76 13.29
C CYS A 56 -22.87 -3.53 14.33
N PRO A 57 -24.15 -3.47 13.92
CA PRO A 57 -25.28 -3.36 14.85
C PRO A 57 -25.38 -4.59 15.76
N ALA A 58 -26.03 -4.44 16.91
CA ALA A 58 -26.35 -5.58 17.77
C ALA A 58 -27.20 -6.62 17.02
N MET A 59 -26.85 -7.90 17.16
CA MET A 59 -27.52 -9.01 16.47
C MET A 59 -29.00 -9.15 16.85
N PHE A 60 -29.35 -8.75 18.08
CA PHE A 60 -30.71 -8.84 18.61
C PHE A 60 -31.21 -7.46 19.05
N THR A 61 -32.50 -7.17 18.83
CA THR A 61 -33.11 -5.85 19.13
C THR A 61 -33.35 -5.59 20.61
N ASP A 62 -33.43 -6.63 21.46
CA ASP A 62 -33.57 -6.53 22.91
C ASP A 62 -32.59 -7.49 23.61
N GLU A 63 -31.54 -6.96 24.22
CA GLU A 63 -30.59 -7.76 25.01
C GLU A 63 -31.17 -8.19 26.38
N THR A 64 -32.20 -7.51 26.87
CA THR A 64 -32.80 -7.70 28.20
C THR A 64 -34.05 -8.59 28.23
N ALA A 65 -34.66 -8.89 27.08
CA ALA A 65 -35.86 -9.73 27.00
C ALA A 65 -35.48 -11.21 26.95
N ALA A 66 -35.58 -11.91 28.08
CA ALA A 66 -35.18 -13.31 28.24
C ALA A 66 -35.94 -14.32 27.36
N THR A 67 -37.01 -13.92 26.67
CA THR A 67 -37.96 -14.85 26.03
C THR A 67 -38.31 -14.57 24.57
N ASN A 68 -37.92 -13.44 23.98
CA ASN A 68 -38.23 -13.15 22.56
C ASN A 68 -37.13 -12.30 21.89
N LYS A 69 -35.97 -12.93 21.63
CA LYS A 69 -34.89 -12.29 20.87
C LYS A 69 -35.23 -12.33 19.38
N PHE A 70 -35.62 -11.19 18.82
CA PHE A 70 -35.74 -11.01 17.38
C PHE A 70 -34.39 -10.58 16.79
N VAL A 71 -34.02 -11.15 15.64
CA VAL A 71 -32.81 -10.73 14.92
C VAL A 71 -33.02 -9.30 14.41
N ASN A 72 -32.05 -8.43 14.66
CA ASN A 72 -32.08 -7.05 14.21
C ASN A 72 -31.98 -6.99 12.67
N PRO A 73 -32.98 -6.42 11.96
CA PRO A 73 -32.90 -6.27 10.50
C PRO A 73 -31.71 -5.43 10.05
N ALA A 74 -31.24 -4.50 10.88
CA ALA A 74 -30.04 -3.70 10.59
C ALA A 74 -28.77 -4.56 10.62
N TYR A 75 -28.68 -5.53 11.54
CA TYR A 75 -27.57 -6.49 11.59
C TYR A 75 -27.53 -7.35 10.31
N ILE A 76 -28.68 -7.89 9.87
CA ILE A 76 -28.75 -8.68 8.63
C ILE A 76 -28.31 -7.83 7.42
N THR A 77 -28.79 -6.59 7.34
CA THR A 77 -28.44 -5.67 6.25
C THR A 77 -26.95 -5.34 6.26
N TRP A 78 -26.39 -5.07 7.43
CA TRP A 78 -24.95 -4.84 7.61
C TRP A 78 -24.14 -6.07 7.20
N GLN A 79 -24.52 -7.26 7.69
CA GLN A 79 -23.83 -8.50 7.41
C GLN A 79 -23.83 -8.83 5.91
N ASN A 80 -24.96 -8.67 5.22
CA ASN A 80 -25.03 -8.90 3.78
C ASN A 80 -24.07 -7.97 2.99
N ARG A 81 -23.93 -6.71 3.42
CA ARG A 81 -23.02 -5.75 2.77
C ARG A 81 -21.55 -6.03 3.10
N ASP A 82 -21.26 -6.40 4.33
CA ASP A 82 -19.92 -6.83 4.74
C ASP A 82 -19.47 -8.08 3.99
N GLN A 83 -20.31 -9.11 3.91
CA GLN A 83 -20.00 -10.36 3.22
C GLN A 83 -19.87 -10.17 1.71
N LEU A 84 -20.68 -9.29 1.12
CA LEU A 84 -20.49 -8.87 -0.26
C LEU A 84 -19.10 -8.23 -0.44
N LEU A 85 -18.72 -7.28 0.41
CA LEU A 85 -17.42 -6.63 0.31
C LEU A 85 -16.26 -7.62 0.52
N LEU A 86 -16.40 -8.57 1.46
CA LEU A 86 -15.43 -9.63 1.66
C LEU A 86 -15.27 -10.49 0.40
N SER A 87 -16.37 -10.86 -0.26
CA SER A 87 -16.33 -11.57 -1.53
C SER A 87 -15.62 -10.76 -2.63
N TRP A 88 -15.80 -9.44 -2.65
CA TRP A 88 -15.13 -8.54 -3.58
C TRP A 88 -13.62 -8.52 -3.34
N ILE A 89 -13.20 -8.38 -2.08
CA ILE A 89 -11.80 -8.44 -1.69
C ILE A 89 -11.21 -9.77 -2.17
N ILE A 90 -11.79 -10.91 -1.78
CA ILE A 90 -11.29 -12.25 -2.14
C ILE A 90 -11.22 -12.44 -3.67
N SER A 91 -12.19 -11.95 -4.43
CA SER A 91 -12.20 -12.07 -5.89
C SER A 91 -11.12 -11.22 -6.59
N SER A 92 -10.69 -10.15 -5.93
CA SER A 92 -9.77 -9.15 -6.45
C SER A 92 -8.30 -9.41 -6.09
N ILE A 93 -8.00 -10.51 -5.39
CA ILE A 93 -6.64 -10.87 -5.01
C ILE A 93 -6.18 -12.16 -5.68
N SER A 94 -4.88 -12.40 -5.72
CA SER A 94 -4.29 -13.63 -6.25
C SER A 94 -4.59 -14.83 -5.33
N PRO A 95 -4.66 -16.06 -5.87
CA PRO A 95 -4.86 -17.27 -5.06
C PRO A 95 -3.83 -17.44 -3.93
N THR A 96 -2.60 -16.96 -4.12
CA THR A 96 -1.53 -17.00 -3.11
C THR A 96 -1.87 -16.16 -1.88
N LEU A 97 -2.58 -15.04 -2.07
CA LEU A 97 -3.00 -14.15 -0.99
C LEU A 97 -4.31 -14.59 -0.35
N VAL A 98 -5.21 -15.25 -1.08
CA VAL A 98 -6.48 -15.78 -0.54
C VAL A 98 -6.24 -16.68 0.68
N ALA A 99 -5.22 -17.54 0.61
CA ALA A 99 -4.87 -18.44 1.73
C ALA A 99 -4.55 -17.67 3.02
N SER A 100 -4.02 -16.45 2.93
CA SER A 100 -3.72 -15.62 4.10
C SER A 100 -4.93 -14.94 4.73
N LEU A 101 -6.09 -15.00 4.09
CA LEU A 101 -7.35 -14.47 4.61
C LEU A 101 -8.25 -15.56 5.23
N TYR A 102 -7.78 -16.80 5.27
CA TYR A 102 -8.55 -17.89 5.86
C TYR A 102 -8.89 -17.62 7.33
N GLY A 103 -10.15 -17.76 7.69
CA GLY A 103 -10.66 -17.52 9.06
C GLY A 103 -10.90 -16.04 9.39
N LEU A 104 -10.77 -15.11 8.44
CA LEU A 104 -11.16 -13.72 8.61
C LEU A 104 -12.61 -13.53 8.15
N ASP A 105 -13.52 -13.39 9.11
CA ASP A 105 -14.96 -13.41 8.84
C ASP A 105 -15.55 -12.08 8.37
N THR A 106 -14.80 -10.97 8.46
CA THR A 106 -15.29 -9.64 8.09
C THR A 106 -14.39 -8.97 7.06
N SER A 107 -14.98 -8.09 6.26
CA SER A 107 -14.23 -7.29 5.27
C SER A 107 -13.19 -6.38 5.93
N LEU A 108 -13.48 -5.87 7.13
CA LEU A 108 -12.54 -5.07 7.94
C LEU A 108 -11.27 -5.87 8.27
N LEU A 109 -11.44 -7.06 8.83
CA LEU A 109 -10.31 -7.92 9.21
C LEU A 109 -9.47 -8.31 7.99
N ALA A 110 -10.13 -8.69 6.89
CA ALA A 110 -9.45 -9.01 5.65
C ALA A 110 -8.65 -7.81 5.11
N TRP A 111 -9.25 -6.62 5.09
CA TRP A 111 -8.60 -5.40 4.62
C TRP A 111 -7.39 -5.02 5.49
N GLN A 112 -7.54 -5.06 6.82
CA GLN A 112 -6.47 -4.77 7.77
C GLN A 112 -5.31 -5.77 7.65
N SER A 113 -5.62 -7.07 7.57
CA SER A 113 -4.61 -8.11 7.38
C SER A 113 -3.76 -7.90 6.13
N LEU A 114 -4.39 -7.56 4.99
CA LEU A 114 -3.66 -7.20 3.78
C LEU A 114 -2.79 -5.95 4.00
N ALA A 115 -3.36 -4.88 4.55
CA ALA A 115 -2.62 -3.65 4.81
C ALA A 115 -1.39 -3.87 5.70
N ASP A 116 -1.55 -4.63 6.78
CA ASP A 116 -0.47 -4.95 7.72
C ASP A 116 0.61 -5.83 7.09
N ARG A 117 0.21 -6.82 6.29
CA ARG A 117 1.15 -7.69 5.56
C ARG A 117 2.05 -6.87 4.63
N PHE A 118 1.47 -6.01 3.80
CA PHE A 118 2.24 -5.19 2.86
C PHE A 118 3.06 -4.09 3.56
N ALA A 119 2.55 -3.54 4.67
CA ALA A 119 3.32 -2.62 5.51
C ALA A 119 4.53 -3.33 6.16
N SER A 120 4.35 -4.55 6.67
CA SER A 120 5.40 -5.37 7.25
C SER A 120 6.46 -5.76 6.21
N GLN A 121 6.04 -6.19 5.02
CA GLN A 121 6.95 -6.52 3.93
C GLN A 121 7.78 -5.30 3.48
N SER A 122 7.14 -4.12 3.40
CA SER A 122 7.84 -2.87 3.13
C SER A 122 8.90 -2.55 4.20
N LYS A 123 8.52 -2.64 5.49
CA LYS A 123 9.45 -2.42 6.62
C LYS A 123 10.60 -3.43 6.63
N SER A 124 10.32 -4.70 6.36
CA SER A 124 11.32 -5.77 6.26
C SER A 124 12.29 -5.51 5.12
N ARG A 125 11.79 -5.14 3.94
CA ARG A 125 12.61 -4.77 2.78
C ARG A 125 13.53 -3.58 3.09
N ILE A 126 12.98 -2.51 3.68
CA ILE A 126 13.76 -1.35 4.13
C ILE A 126 14.87 -1.78 5.09
N SER A 127 14.55 -2.61 6.09
CA SER A 127 15.50 -3.08 7.10
C SER A 127 16.56 -4.01 6.52
N HIS A 128 16.20 -4.81 5.53
CA HIS A 128 17.13 -5.68 4.81
C HIS A 128 18.12 -4.85 3.98
N LEU A 129 17.63 -3.93 3.15
CA LEU A 129 18.47 -3.05 2.33
C LEU A 129 19.41 -2.20 3.20
N LYS A 130 18.89 -1.63 4.30
CA LYS A 130 19.72 -0.85 5.23
C LYS A 130 20.85 -1.69 5.84
N ARG A 131 20.55 -2.94 6.25
CA ARG A 131 21.58 -3.85 6.77
C ARG A 131 22.58 -4.29 5.70
N GLN A 132 22.15 -4.49 4.46
CA GLN A 132 23.06 -4.80 3.36
C GLN A 132 24.04 -3.65 3.14
N LEU A 133 23.55 -2.41 3.11
CA LEU A 133 24.39 -1.23 2.94
C LEU A 133 25.37 -1.04 4.10
N GLN A 134 24.89 -1.18 5.34
CA GLN A 134 25.73 -1.01 6.55
C GLN A 134 26.81 -2.07 6.70
N ASN A 135 26.57 -3.29 6.21
CA ASN A 135 27.53 -4.39 6.28
C ASN A 135 28.27 -4.59 4.95
N LEU A 136 28.14 -3.67 3.99
CA LEU A 136 28.79 -3.80 2.70
C LEU A 136 30.30 -3.66 2.87
N GLN A 137 31.04 -4.72 2.56
CA GLN A 137 32.50 -4.77 2.64
C GLN A 137 33.08 -4.90 1.23
N GLN A 138 34.17 -4.19 0.96
CA GLN A 138 34.89 -4.26 -0.31
C GLN A 138 35.38 -5.69 -0.58
N GLY A 139 35.97 -6.35 0.43
CA GLY A 139 36.38 -7.76 0.32
C GLY A 139 37.34 -7.98 -0.85
N SER A 140 37.02 -8.88 -1.78
CA SER A 140 37.83 -9.08 -2.99
C SER A 140 37.39 -8.24 -4.20
N LEU A 141 36.42 -7.33 -4.03
CA LEU A 141 35.90 -6.50 -5.11
C LEU A 141 36.85 -5.34 -5.44
N SER A 142 36.83 -4.91 -6.71
CA SER A 142 37.42 -3.64 -7.10
C SER A 142 36.65 -2.48 -6.46
N CYS A 143 37.32 -1.34 -6.27
CA CYS A 143 36.68 -0.14 -5.73
C CYS A 143 35.46 0.29 -6.57
N ALA A 144 35.58 0.27 -7.90
CA ALA A 144 34.47 0.62 -8.79
C ALA A 144 33.25 -0.31 -8.64
N SER A 145 33.46 -1.63 -8.54
CA SER A 145 32.36 -2.58 -8.33
C SER A 145 31.73 -2.42 -6.94
N TYR A 146 32.54 -2.17 -5.91
CA TYR A 146 32.07 -1.89 -4.57
C TYR A 146 31.20 -0.62 -4.49
N LEU A 147 31.66 0.48 -5.08
CA LEU A 147 30.91 1.74 -5.13
C LEU A 147 29.62 1.61 -5.94
N THR A 148 29.63 0.79 -7.00
CA THR A 148 28.43 0.52 -7.80
C THR A 148 27.38 -0.23 -6.97
N GLU A 149 27.80 -1.23 -6.17
CA GLU A 149 26.88 -1.96 -5.28
C GLU A 149 26.33 -1.07 -4.17
N ALA A 150 27.18 -0.23 -3.56
CA ALA A 150 26.74 0.74 -2.56
C ALA A 150 25.68 1.71 -3.13
N LYS A 151 25.94 2.22 -4.34
CA LYS A 151 24.99 3.10 -5.04
C LYS A 151 23.68 2.37 -5.37
N PHE A 152 23.76 1.12 -5.83
CA PHE A 152 22.57 0.32 -6.12
C PHE A 152 21.69 0.13 -4.88
N LEU A 153 22.28 -0.18 -3.72
CA LEU A 153 21.55 -0.29 -2.45
C LEU A 153 20.94 1.05 -2.00
N ALA A 154 21.66 2.15 -2.16
CA ALA A 154 21.16 3.50 -1.86
C ALA A 154 19.99 3.91 -2.78
N ASP A 155 20.09 3.61 -4.07
CA ASP A 155 19.03 3.88 -5.05
C ASP A 155 17.78 3.03 -4.76
N GLN A 156 17.95 1.77 -4.36
CA GLN A 156 16.83 0.94 -3.90
C GLN A 156 16.18 1.50 -2.63
N LEU A 157 16.96 1.96 -1.66
CA LEU A 157 16.46 2.63 -0.45
C LEU A 157 15.67 3.91 -0.78
N SER A 158 16.15 4.69 -1.75
CA SER A 158 15.43 5.85 -2.28
C SER A 158 14.11 5.45 -2.94
N ALA A 159 14.11 4.41 -3.79
CA ALA A 159 12.92 3.93 -4.48
C ALA A 159 11.82 3.41 -3.54
N VAL A 160 12.18 2.95 -2.33
CA VAL A 160 11.21 2.55 -1.29
C VAL A 160 10.81 3.67 -0.33
N GLY A 161 11.20 4.92 -0.64
CA GLY A 161 10.85 6.11 0.15
C GLY A 161 11.68 6.29 1.41
N LYS A 162 12.86 5.68 1.49
CA LYS A 162 13.82 5.80 2.60
C LYS A 162 15.21 6.15 2.08
N PRO A 163 15.39 7.34 1.45
CA PRO A 163 16.71 7.75 0.98
C PRO A 163 17.71 7.79 2.15
N VAL A 164 18.94 7.40 1.85
CA VAL A 164 20.08 7.49 2.78
C VAL A 164 20.66 8.89 2.63
N ASP A 165 21.01 9.52 3.75
CA ASP A 165 21.72 10.80 3.73
C ASP A 165 23.12 10.63 3.12
N ASP A 166 23.62 11.63 2.42
CA ASP A 166 24.90 11.52 1.72
C ASP A 166 26.06 11.34 2.72
N ASP A 167 26.01 11.96 3.91
CA ASP A 167 27.03 11.79 4.96
C ASP A 167 27.02 10.36 5.54
N ASP A 168 25.82 9.82 5.79
CA ASP A 168 25.64 8.43 6.24
C ASP A 168 26.14 7.45 5.18
N LEU A 169 25.83 7.69 3.91
CA LEU A 169 26.26 6.86 2.79
C LEU A 169 27.79 6.85 2.67
N ILE A 170 28.42 8.02 2.74
CA ILE A 170 29.88 8.15 2.74
C ILE A 170 30.47 7.40 3.94
N SER A 171 29.89 7.53 5.13
CA SER A 171 30.37 6.83 6.33
C SER A 171 30.29 5.30 6.18
N PHE A 172 29.20 4.77 5.61
CA PHE A 172 29.06 3.32 5.37
C PHE A 172 30.05 2.82 4.32
N VAL A 173 30.25 3.58 3.24
CA VAL A 173 31.19 3.25 2.16
C VAL A 173 32.63 3.26 2.67
N ILE A 174 33.05 4.29 3.40
CA ILE A 174 34.41 4.37 3.96
C ILE A 174 34.65 3.25 4.98
N GLY A 175 33.66 2.93 5.81
CA GLY A 175 33.75 1.87 6.81
C GLY A 175 33.88 0.45 6.24
N GLY A 176 33.55 0.25 4.95
CA GLY A 176 33.68 -1.03 4.26
C GLY A 176 34.87 -1.15 3.32
N LEU A 177 35.69 -0.10 3.16
CA LEU A 177 36.90 -0.16 2.32
C LEU A 177 37.99 -1.00 2.97
N ASN A 178 38.78 -1.70 2.15
CA ASN A 178 39.94 -2.44 2.67
C ASN A 178 41.11 -1.50 2.98
N ASN A 179 41.82 -1.76 4.08
CA ASN A 179 43.02 -1.01 4.51
C ASN A 179 44.19 -1.01 3.48
N THR A 180 44.11 -1.83 2.44
CA THR A 180 45.12 -1.90 1.37
C THR A 180 44.98 -0.81 0.31
N PHE A 181 43.88 -0.05 0.31
CA PHE A 181 43.69 1.07 -0.59
C PHE A 181 44.03 2.36 0.14
N THR A 182 45.29 2.76 -0.03
CA THR A 182 45.81 4.01 0.50
C THR A 182 45.02 5.19 -0.04
N GLN A 183 44.79 6.18 0.84
CA GLN A 183 44.34 7.56 0.63
C GLN A 183 44.52 8.16 -0.80
N SER A 184 45.54 7.71 -1.53
CA SER A 184 45.90 8.06 -2.91
C SER A 184 44.85 7.73 -4.00
N GLU A 185 44.02 6.70 -3.87
CA GLU A 185 43.00 6.38 -4.90
C GLU A 185 41.66 7.11 -4.69
N LEU A 186 41.35 7.51 -3.44
CA LEU A 186 40.17 8.32 -3.13
C LEU A 186 40.22 9.71 -3.78
N LEU A 187 41.43 10.23 -4.04
CA LEU A 187 41.64 11.49 -4.76
C LEU A 187 41.44 11.36 -6.29
N ASN A 188 41.53 10.15 -6.87
CA ASN A 188 41.31 9.94 -8.31
C ASN A 188 39.84 9.65 -8.65
N HIS A 189 39.00 9.33 -7.67
CA HIS A 189 37.60 8.93 -7.84
C HIS A 189 36.57 9.95 -7.34
N GLU A 190 36.94 11.24 -7.18
CA GLU A 190 35.98 12.35 -7.00
C GLU A 190 34.86 12.35 -8.06
N ILE A 191 35.02 11.64 -9.18
CA ILE A 191 34.02 11.48 -10.24
C ILE A 191 32.84 10.54 -9.84
N ILE A 192 33.02 9.59 -8.92
CA ILE A 192 31.97 8.59 -8.61
C ILE A 192 30.98 9.08 -7.54
N LEU A 193 31.43 9.93 -6.61
CA LEU A 193 30.57 10.47 -5.54
C LEU A 193 29.98 11.85 -5.88
N ASN A 194 30.49 12.56 -6.89
CA ASN A 194 30.01 13.89 -7.25
C ASN A 194 28.72 13.80 -8.09
N ARG A 195 27.58 13.77 -7.39
CA ARG A 195 26.24 13.83 -7.97
C ARG A 195 25.94 15.27 -8.44
N HIS A 196 26.70 15.85 -9.38
CA HIS A 196 26.33 17.11 -10.05
C HIS A 196 26.84 17.20 -11.51
N ALA A 197 25.97 16.81 -12.45
CA ALA A 197 25.78 17.54 -13.71
C ALA A 197 24.32 17.34 -14.18
N PRO A 198 23.56 18.41 -14.46
CA PRO A 198 22.24 18.31 -15.05
C PRO A 198 22.41 17.96 -16.53
N VAL A 199 21.95 16.79 -16.95
CA VAL A 199 21.77 16.53 -18.39
C VAL A 199 20.47 17.21 -18.81
N ASN A 200 20.57 18.47 -19.24
CA ASN A 200 19.56 19.03 -20.12
C ASN A 200 20.19 19.99 -21.14
N PRO A 201 19.88 19.80 -22.43
CA PRO A 201 19.43 20.93 -23.24
C PRO A 201 18.08 20.62 -23.93
N ALA A 202 17.09 21.48 -23.68
CA ALA A 202 15.76 21.58 -24.30
C ALA A 202 15.81 21.82 -25.83
N PRO A 203 14.70 21.88 -26.63
CA PRO A 203 13.25 21.96 -26.31
C PRO A 203 12.41 20.87 -27.04
N GLU A 204 11.16 20.54 -26.71
CA GLU A 204 9.94 21.27 -27.07
C GLU A 204 8.68 20.60 -26.48
N THR A 205 7.65 21.42 -26.31
CA THR A 205 6.21 21.09 -26.20
C THR A 205 5.70 20.39 -24.94
N SER A 206 5.38 21.23 -23.96
CA SER A 206 4.09 21.26 -23.25
C SER A 206 3.07 20.19 -23.65
N SER A 207 2.72 19.31 -22.71
CA SER A 207 1.32 19.02 -22.42
C SER A 207 1.15 18.37 -21.05
N PHE A 208 0.14 18.85 -20.33
CA PHE A 208 -0.41 18.35 -19.07
C PHE A 208 0.34 18.66 -17.76
N ALA A 209 0.12 19.91 -17.33
CA ALA A 209 -0.37 20.17 -15.98
C ALA A 209 -1.57 19.26 -15.62
N LEU A 210 -1.88 19.19 -14.30
CA LEU A 210 -2.95 18.43 -13.59
C LEU A 210 -2.36 17.20 -12.88
N PHE A 211 -2.09 17.13 -11.57
CA PHE A 211 -2.75 17.71 -10.40
C PHE A 211 -1.77 17.76 -9.22
N THR A 212 -1.33 18.95 -8.83
CA THR A 212 -1.05 19.26 -7.42
C THR A 212 -1.96 20.41 -7.05
N ASN A 213 -3.16 20.09 -6.57
CA ASN A 213 -3.97 21.08 -5.88
C ASN A 213 -4.50 20.49 -4.57
N ARG A 214 -3.72 20.70 -3.51
CA ARG A 214 -4.19 20.67 -2.14
C ARG A 214 -3.99 22.08 -1.57
N GLN A 215 -4.78 23.03 -2.07
CA GLN A 215 -4.93 24.33 -1.42
C GLN A 215 -5.64 24.12 -0.08
N LYS A 216 -4.87 24.32 0.99
CA LYS A 216 -5.37 24.67 2.31
C LYS A 216 -6.17 25.96 2.17
N PHE A 217 -7.46 25.90 2.48
CA PHE A 217 -8.25 27.10 2.75
C PHE A 217 -8.21 27.39 4.25
N GLN A 218 -8.27 28.70 4.56
CA GLN A 218 -8.51 29.40 5.84
C GLN A 218 -7.27 30.14 6.37
N PRO A 219 -7.45 31.29 7.07
CA PRO A 219 -8.36 32.42 6.77
C PRO A 219 -7.71 33.79 7.05
N THR A 220 -8.40 34.88 6.71
CA THR A 220 -8.49 36.23 7.34
C THR A 220 -8.81 37.25 6.23
N ARG A 221 -9.77 38.17 6.38
CA ARG A 221 -10.08 39.06 7.50
C ARG A 221 -11.54 39.48 7.47
#